data_AF-A0A969PZ68-F1
#
_entry.id   AF-A0A969PZ68-F1
#
_cell.length_a   1.000
_cell.length_b   1.000
_cell.length_c   1.000
_cell.angle_alpha   90.00
_cell.angle_beta   90.00
_cell.angle_gamma   90.00
#
_symmetry.space_group_name_H-M   'P 1'
#
loop_
_entity.id
_entity.type
_entity.pdbx_description
1 polymer ?
#
loop_
_entity_poly.entity_id
_entity_poly.type
_entity_poly.pdbx_seq_one_letter_code
_entity_poly.pdbx_strand_id
1 'polypeptide(L)' 'MIISLALGGNDTLRGLGGNDTLRGDSGNDNLFGGADNDSLLGGTGSDRIFGEVGDDFLNGGK' A
#
# COMPACT_ATOMS: atom_id res chain seq x y z
N MET A 1 -0.83 -10.20 -8.20
CA MET A 1 -1.33 -9.16 -9.12
C MET A 1 -2.81 -8.92 -8.92
N ILE A 2 -3.07 -8.32 -7.77
CA ILE A 2 -4.27 -7.67 -7.31
C ILE A 2 -3.96 -6.16 -7.30
N ILE A 3 -4.96 -5.34 -7.65
CA ILE A 3 -4.88 -3.89 -7.51
C ILE A 3 -5.91 -3.49 -6.47
N SER A 4 -5.48 -2.89 -5.36
CA SER A 4 -6.39 -2.34 -4.35
C SER A 4 -6.22 -0.83 -4.30
N LEU A 5 -7.35 -0.11 -4.39
CA LEU A 5 -7.40 1.35 -4.34
C LEU A 5 -8.31 1.76 -3.19
N ALA A 6 -7.84 2.73 -2.41
CA ALA A 6 -8.65 3.53 -1.52
C ALA A 6 -9.54 4.51 -2.31
N LEU A 7 -10.56 5.07 -1.64
CA LEU A 7 -11.34 6.21 -2.14
C LEU A 7 -11.30 7.34 -1.12
N GLY A 8 -10.10 7.66 -0.64
CA GLY A 8 -9.85 8.65 0.40
C GLY A 8 -10.48 8.32 1.76
N GLY A 9 -9.98 8.97 2.81
CA GLY A 9 -10.24 8.59 4.19
C GLY A 9 -9.06 7.80 4.77
N ASN A 10 -9.25 7.26 5.96
CA ASN A 10 -8.23 6.43 6.60
C ASN A 10 -8.55 4.97 6.28
N ASP A 11 -7.82 4.38 5.34
CA ASP A 11 -8.09 3.06 4.81
C ASP A 11 -7.12 1.99 5.33
N THR A 12 -7.47 0.73 5.08
CA THR A 12 -6.59 -0.41 5.33
C THR A 12 -6.60 -1.35 4.13
N LEU A 13 -5.47 -1.44 3.44
CA LEU A 13 -5.28 -2.22 2.21
C LEU A 13 -4.32 -3.38 2.47
N ARG A 14 -4.61 -4.56 1.89
CA ARG A 14 -3.76 -5.75 2.00
C ARG A 14 -3.63 -6.44 0.63
N GLY A 15 -2.41 -6.71 0.18
CA GLY A 15 -2.12 -7.47 -1.05
C GLY A 15 -2.17 -8.99 -0.84
N LEU A 16 -1.62 -9.46 0.30
CA LEU A 16 -1.45 -10.86 0.69
C LEU A 16 -0.32 -11.58 -0.06
N GLY A 17 -0.49 -11.91 -1.33
CA GLY A 17 0.51 -12.67 -2.05
C GLY A 17 0.43 -12.46 -3.55
N GLY A 18 1.59 -12.58 -4.20
CA GLY A 18 1.80 -12.17 -5.58
C GLY A 18 2.05 -10.67 -5.69
N ASN A 19 2.72 -10.26 -6.78
CA ASN A 19 3.08 -8.86 -6.98
C ASN A 19 1.85 -7.95 -7.10
N ASP A 20 1.63 -7.09 -6.12
CA ASP A 20 0.42 -6.27 -5.98
C ASP A 20 0.70 -4.78 -6.09
N THR A 21 -0.37 -4.00 -6.32
CA THR A 21 -0.31 -2.54 -6.26
C THR A 21 -1.39 -2.01 -5.32
N LEU A 22 -0.96 -1.30 -4.27
CA LEU A 22 -1.82 -0.69 -3.26
C LEU A 22 -1.70 0.83 -3.31
N ARG A 23 -2.82 1.55 -3.28
CA ARG A 23 -2.86 3.01 -3.26
C ARG A 23 -3.82 3.55 -2.18
N GLY A 24 -3.30 4.31 -1.21
CA GLY A 24 -4.06 4.92 -0.10
C GLY A 24 -4.75 6.25 -0.45
N ASP A 25 -4.26 6.95 -1.47
CA ASP A 25 -4.79 8.24 -1.93
C ASP A 25 -4.74 9.35 -0.87
N SER A 26 -5.78 9.59 -0.08
CA SER A 26 -5.80 10.72 0.85
C SER A 26 -6.31 10.32 2.21
N GLY A 27 -5.55 10.60 3.27
CA GLY A 27 -5.89 10.27 4.64
C GLY A 27 -4.71 9.57 5.31
N ASN A 28 -4.95 8.96 6.46
CA ASN A 28 -3.90 8.22 7.19
C ASN A 28 -4.12 6.73 6.99
N ASP A 29 -3.43 6.16 6.01
CA ASP A 29 -3.69 4.80 5.55
C ASP A 29 -2.77 3.76 6.19
N ASN A 30 -3.21 2.49 6.17
CA ASN A 30 -2.36 1.35 6.47
C ASN A 30 -2.30 0.41 5.26
N LEU A 31 -1.14 0.30 4.63
CA LEU A 31 -0.91 -0.56 3.46
C LEU A 31 0.00 -1.73 3.87
N PHE A 32 -0.43 -2.96 3.54
CA PHE A 32 0.30 -4.19 3.79
C PHE A 32 0.49 -4.95 2.48
N GLY A 33 1.73 -5.07 1.99
CA GLY A 33 2.08 -5.70 0.71
C GLY A 33 1.77 -7.19 0.76
N GLY A 34 2.56 -7.92 1.54
CA GLY A 34 2.38 -9.35 1.70
C GLY A 34 3.64 -10.11 1.28
N ALA A 35 3.45 -11.24 0.61
CA ALA A 35 4.54 -11.94 -0.05
C ALA A 35 4.69 -11.48 -1.50
N ASP A 36 5.91 -11.59 -2.00
CA ASP A 36 6.35 -11.22 -3.35
C ASP A 36 6.58 -9.70 -3.50
N ASN A 37 6.83 -9.23 -4.73
CA ASN A 37 7.36 -7.89 -4.95
C ASN A 37 6.24 -6.89 -5.23
N ASP A 38 5.99 -5.98 -4.30
CA ASP A 38 4.81 -5.10 -4.33
C ASP A 38 5.13 -3.64 -4.66
N SER A 39 4.09 -2.87 -5.02
CA SER A 39 4.13 -1.41 -5.19
C SER A 39 3.10 -0.73 -4.31
N LEU A 40 3.55 -0.06 -3.26
CA LEU A 40 2.70 0.57 -2.25
C LEU A 40 2.84 2.10 -2.30
N LEU A 41 1.73 2.79 -2.53
CA LEU A 41 1.63 4.25 -2.69
C LEU A 41 0.74 4.80 -1.56
N GLY A 42 1.33 5.46 -0.56
CA GLY A 42 0.59 6.06 0.57
C GLY A 42 -0.36 7.15 0.09
N GLY A 43 0.18 8.22 -0.50
CA GLY A 43 -0.62 9.31 -1.05
C GLY A 43 -0.41 10.60 -0.26
N THR A 44 -1.46 11.20 0.28
CA THR A 44 -1.34 12.36 1.18
C THR A 44 -1.80 11.99 2.57
N GLY A 45 -1.03 12.39 3.59
CA GLY A 45 -1.36 12.12 4.99
C GLY A 45 -0.28 11.29 5.68
N SER A 46 -0.56 10.89 6.93
CA SER A 46 0.39 10.14 7.75
C SER A 46 0.13 8.64 7.62
N ASP A 47 0.75 8.04 6.62
CA ASP A 47 0.57 6.65 6.25
C ASP A 47 1.50 5.69 7.00
N ARG A 48 1.05 4.45 7.16
CA ARG A 48 1.88 3.30 7.52
C ARG A 48 1.93 2.35 6.35
N ILE A 49 3.15 2.08 5.88
CA ILE A 49 3.38 1.23 4.72
C ILE A 49 4.32 0.09 5.12
N PHE A 50 3.85 -1.14 4.97
CA PHE A 50 4.60 -2.35 5.24
C PHE A 50 4.68 -3.16 3.95
N GLY A 51 5.87 -3.26 3.34
CA GLY A 51 6.09 -4.13 2.17
C GLY A 51 5.98 -5.62 2.51
N GLU A 52 6.45 -5.99 3.71
CA GLU A 52 6.54 -7.37 4.20
C GLU A 52 7.63 -8.19 3.49
N VAL A 53 7.32 -9.27 2.78
CA VAL A 53 8.32 -10.19 2.23
C VAL A 53 8.48 -9.99 0.73
N GLY A 54 9.58 -9.39 0.30
CA GLY A 54 9.89 -9.23 -1.12
C GLY A 54 10.80 -8.03 -1.36
N ASP A 55 11.09 -7.77 -2.64
CA ASP A 55 11.73 -6.54 -3.07
C ASP A 55 10.64 -5.51 -3.43
N ASP A 56 10.26 -4.71 -2.44
CA ASP A 56 9.11 -3.80 -2.55
C ASP A 56 9.48 -2.37 -2.97
N PHE A 57 8.56 -1.74 -3.68
CA PHE A 57 8.55 -0.29 -3.89
C PHE A 57 7.58 0.39 -2.93
N LEU A 58 8.12 1.17 -1.98
CA LEU A 58 7.33 1.92 -1.01
C LEU A 58 7.47 3.43 -1.27
N ASN A 59 6.34 4.09 -1.48
CA ASN A 59 6.27 5.55 -1.58
C ASN A 59 5.34 6.09 -0.48
N GLY A 60 5.93 6.73 0.52
CA GLY A 60 5.21 7.33 1.65
C GLY A 60 4.34 8.54 1.29
N GLY A 61 4.50 9.12 0.10
CA GLY A 61 3.67 10.26 -0.29
C GLY A 61 4.10 11.58 0.36
N LYS A 62 3.15 12.52 0.52
CA LYS A 62 3.36 13.87 1.04
C LYS A 62 2.64 14.14 2.36
#